data_AF-A0A9W6HBZ6-F1
#
_entry.id   AF-A0A9W6HBZ6-F1
#
_cell.length_a   1.000
_cell.length_b   1.000
_cell.length_c   1.000
_cell.angle_alpha   90.00
_cell.angle_beta   90.00
_cell.angle_gamma   90.00
#
_symmetry.space_group_name_H-M   'P 1'
#
loop_
_entity.id
_entity.type
_entity.pdbx_description
1 polymer ?
#
loop_
_entity_poly.entity_id
_entity_poly.type
_entity_poly.pdbx_seq_one_letter_code
_entity_poly.pdbx_strand_id
1 'polypeptide(L)' 'MDIEQWWPRLAQSAREWLVANNGDEVPSEIVEEIEAAGGPGLHDSWWGDEVPKHHSMPDTAVDWIEASANDEPTDVP' A
#
# COMPACT_ATOMS: atom_id res chain seq x y z
N MET A 1 4.03 1.36 10.85
CA MET A 1 5.06 0.85 9.91
C MET A 1 4.89 1.63 8.64
N ASP A 2 5.97 2.16 8.08
CA ASP A 2 5.88 3.15 7.00
C ASP A 2 5.99 2.47 5.64
N ILE A 3 5.06 2.80 4.73
CA ILE A 3 4.98 2.25 3.37
C ILE A 3 6.28 2.43 2.59
N GLU A 4 7.00 3.52 2.84
CA GLU A 4 8.32 3.83 2.30
C GLU A 4 9.36 2.71 2.47
N GLN A 5 9.24 1.91 3.54
CA GLN A 5 10.23 0.89 3.87
C GLN A 5 10.07 -0.40 3.06
N TRP A 6 8.85 -0.73 2.66
CA TRP A 6 8.53 -1.97 1.94
C TRP A 6 8.11 -1.73 0.48
N TRP A 7 7.57 -0.55 0.14
CA TRP A 7 7.19 -0.18 -1.23
C TRP A 7 8.28 -0.44 -2.29
N PRO A 8 9.56 0.02 -2.13
CA PRO A 8 10.57 -0.21 -3.15
C PRO A 8 10.98 -1.68 -3.33
N ARG A 9 10.58 -2.56 -2.39
CA ARG A 9 10.87 -4.00 -2.43
C ARG A 9 9.81 -4.81 -3.16
N LEU A 10 8.65 -4.21 -3.42
CA LEU A 10 7.59 -4.84 -4.20
C LEU A 10 7.97 -4.96 -5.68
N ALA A 11 7.48 -6.02 -6.29
CA ALA A 11 7.42 -6.19 -7.72
C ALA A 11 6.76 -4.96 -8.37
N GLN A 12 7.22 -4.65 -9.58
CA GLN A 12 6.67 -3.52 -10.33
C GLN A 12 5.17 -3.70 -10.58
N SER A 13 4.73 -4.92 -10.90
CA SER A 13 3.31 -5.25 -11.12
C SER A 13 2.45 -5.05 -9.88
N ALA A 14 2.97 -5.36 -8.69
CA ALA A 14 2.25 -5.14 -7.43
C ALA A 14 2.10 -3.64 -7.14
N ARG A 15 3.16 -2.85 -7.35
CA ARG A 15 3.11 -1.39 -7.22
C ARG A 15 2.14 -0.77 -8.21
N GLU A 16 2.18 -1.17 -9.48
CA GLU A 16 1.25 -0.68 -10.50
C GLU A 16 -0.20 -0.99 -10.15
N TRP A 17 -0.47 -2.20 -9.63
CA TRP A 17 -1.79 -2.56 -9.15
C TRP A 17 -2.23 -1.70 -7.95
N LEU A 18 -1.35 -1.53 -6.95
CA LEU A 18 -1.63 -0.73 -5.76
C LEU A 18 -1.86 0.74 -6.11
N VAL A 19 -1.15 1.29 -7.09
CA VAL A 19 -1.40 2.65 -7.61
C VAL A 19 -2.78 2.74 -8.27
N ALA A 20 -3.14 1.75 -9.10
CA ALA A 20 -4.40 1.78 -9.86
C ALA A 20 -5.65 1.46 -9.03
N ASN A 21 -5.50 0.76 -7.90
CA ASN A 21 -6.59 0.22 -7.09
C ASN A 21 -6.39 0.54 -5.60
N ASN A 22 -5.81 1.72 -5.29
CA ASN A 22 -5.42 2.10 -3.92
C ASN A 22 -6.58 2.19 -2.92
N GLY A 23 -7.82 2.40 -3.40
CA GLY A 23 -9.04 2.40 -2.60
C GLY A 23 -9.80 1.07 -2.57
N ASP A 24 -9.31 0.03 -3.27
CA ASP A 24 -9.96 -1.27 -3.33
C ASP A 24 -9.36 -2.28 -2.33
N GLU A 25 -10.02 -3.42 -2.17
CA GLU A 25 -9.49 -4.54 -1.39
C GLU A 25 -8.21 -5.09 -2.02
N VAL A 26 -7.12 -5.14 -1.26
CA VAL A 26 -5.85 -5.71 -1.70
C VAL A 26 -5.95 -7.24 -1.78
N PRO A 27 -5.69 -7.85 -2.96
CA PRO A 27 -5.66 -9.30 -3.13
C PRO A 27 -4.65 -9.97 -2.20
N SER A 28 -4.96 -11.19 -1.75
CA SER A 28 -4.08 -11.94 -0.85
C SER A 28 -2.67 -12.16 -1.41
N GLU A 29 -2.52 -12.28 -2.73
CA GLU A 29 -1.20 -12.41 -3.39
C GLU A 29 -0.32 -11.16 -3.18
N ILE A 30 -0.93 -9.96 -3.21
CA ILE A 30 -0.23 -8.71 -2.99
C ILE A 30 0.04 -8.52 -1.49
N VAL A 31 -0.87 -8.96 -0.61
CA VAL A 31 -0.64 -8.97 0.84
C VAL A 31 0.53 -9.88 1.22
N GLU A 32 0.62 -11.07 0.63
CA GLU A 32 1.77 -11.97 0.84
C GLU A 32 3.08 -11.35 0.36
N GLU A 33 3.07 -10.61 -0.74
CA GLU A 33 4.23 -9.89 -1.25
C GLU A 33 4.64 -8.73 -0.33
N ILE A 34 3.67 -7.98 0.19
CA ILE A 34 3.87 -6.92 1.18
C ILE A 34 4.48 -7.51 2.46
N GLU A 35 3.97 -8.63 2.95
CA GLU A 35 4.52 -9.33 4.12
C GLU A 35 5.97 -9.78 3.86
N ALA A 36 6.24 -10.37 2.69
CA ALA A 36 7.58 -10.80 2.28
C ALA A 36 8.57 -9.63 2.13
N ALA A 37 8.09 -8.44 1.75
CA ALA A 37 8.87 -7.20 1.70
C ALA A 37 9.16 -6.60 3.09
N GLY A 38 8.60 -7.17 4.16
CA GLY A 38 8.69 -6.68 5.54
C GLY A 38 7.66 -5.61 5.86
N GLY A 39 6.55 -5.58 5.11
CA GLY A 39 5.37 -4.77 5.37
C GLY A 39 4.33 -5.49 6.25
N PRO A 40 3.11 -4.95 6.35
CA PRO A 40 2.02 -5.52 7.14
C PRO A 40 1.56 -6.88 6.60
N GLY A 41 1.48 -7.87 7.49
CA GLY A 41 0.97 -9.20 7.17
C GLY A 41 -0.56 -9.31 7.23
N LEU A 42 -1.11 -10.45 6.82
CA LEU A 42 -2.57 -10.69 6.71
C LEU A 42 -3.41 -10.39 7.96
N HIS A 43 -2.80 -10.37 9.15
CA HIS A 43 -3.49 -10.14 10.43
C HIS A 43 -3.02 -8.88 11.15
N ASP A 44 -2.28 -8.01 10.47
CA ASP A 44 -1.78 -6.76 11.04
C ASP A 44 -2.92 -5.75 11.25
N SER A 45 -2.87 -4.98 12.33
CA SER A 45 -3.83 -3.90 12.60
C SER A 45 -3.59 -2.65 11.74
N TRP A 46 -2.56 -2.67 10.89
CA TRP A 46 -2.29 -1.62 9.91
C TRP A 46 -3.36 -1.55 8.83
N TRP A 47 -3.95 -2.69 8.44
CA TRP A 47 -5.07 -2.74 7.51
C TRP A 47 -6.28 -2.03 8.11
N GLY A 48 -7.09 -1.38 7.26
CA GLY A 48 -8.28 -0.67 7.71
C GLY A 48 -9.22 -1.55 8.54
N ASP A 49 -9.85 -0.95 9.56
CA ASP A 49 -10.79 -1.61 10.49
C ASP A 49 -12.22 -1.79 9.90
N GLU A 50 -12.44 -1.49 8.62
CA GLU A 50 -13.79 -1.49 8.06
C GLU A 50 -14.27 -2.92 7.78
N VAL A 51 -15.24 -3.36 8.59
CA VAL A 51 -15.94 -4.63 8.41
C VAL A 51 -16.77 -4.56 7.12
N PRO A 52 -16.70 -5.57 6.23
CA PRO A 52 -16.05 -6.87 6.40
C PRO A 52 -14.56 -6.85 6.08
N LYS A 53 -13.82 -7.80 6.66
CA LYS A 53 -12.36 -8.04 6.62
C LYS A 53 -11.71 -7.96 5.23
N HIS A 54 -11.68 -6.79 4.64
CA HIS A 54 -11.03 -6.50 3.39
C HIS A 54 -9.74 -5.79 3.72
N HIS A 55 -8.62 -6.28 3.20
CA HIS A 55 -7.30 -5.66 3.36
C HIS A 55 -7.27 -4.36 2.56
N SER A 56 -7.92 -3.32 3.07
CA SER A 56 -7.86 -1.98 2.50
C SER A 56 -6.71 -1.22 3.12
N MET A 57 -6.00 -0.45 2.29
CA MET A 57 -4.90 0.39 2.76
C MET A 57 -5.46 1.56 3.58
N PRO A 58 -4.83 1.92 4.70
CA PRO A 58 -5.24 3.10 5.45
C PRO A 58 -5.04 4.36 4.60
N ASP A 59 -5.88 5.38 4.79
CA ASP A 59 -5.85 6.64 4.02
C ASP A 59 -4.43 7.22 3.88
N THR A 60 -3.65 7.18 4.97
CA THR A 60 -2.25 7.67 4.96
C THR A 60 -1.32 6.93 3.98
N ALA A 61 -1.59 5.65 3.70
CA ALA A 61 -0.85 4.87 2.71
C ALA A 61 -1.35 5.15 1.30
N VAL A 62 -2.66 5.35 1.12
CA VAL A 62 -3.26 5.79 -0.14
C VAL A 62 -2.68 7.14 -0.56
N ASP A 63 -2.68 8.14 0.32
CA ASP A 63 -2.11 9.46 0.09
C ASP A 63 -0.63 9.39 -0.34
N TRP A 64 0.14 8.52 0.32
CA TRP A 64 1.55 8.33 -0.01
C TRP A 64 1.76 7.69 -1.39
N ILE A 65 0.92 6.72 -1.75
CA ILE A 65 0.96 6.07 -3.08
C ILE A 65 0.61 7.09 -4.16
N GLU A 66 -0.41 7.92 -3.95
CA GLU A 66 -0.79 8.97 -4.89
C GLU A 66 0.32 10.00 -5.10
N ALA A 67 0.96 10.44 -4.01
CA ALA A 67 2.12 11.33 -4.07
C ALA A 67 3.32 10.68 -4.79
N SER A 68 3.58 9.40 -4.53
CA SER A 68 4.69 8.66 -5.14
C SER A 68 4.45 8.29 -6.60
N ALA A 69 3.21 8.05 -6.99
CA ALA A 69 2.82 7.67 -8.35
C ALA A 69 2.77 8.86 -9.32
N ASN A 70 2.43 10.05 -8.82
CA ASN A 70 2.30 11.23 -9.66
C ASN A 70 3.63 11.88 -10.04
N ASP A 71 4.79 11.38 -9.56
CA ASP A 71 6.10 12.04 -9.72
C ASP A 71 6.01 13.54 -9.37
N GLU A 72 5.05 13.94 -8.52
CA GLU A 72 4.81 15.34 -8.24
C GLU A 72 6.05 15.83 -7.49
N PRO A 73 6.85 16.75 -8.07
CA PRO A 73 7.89 17.37 -7.30
C PRO A 73 7.19 18.02 -6.13
N THR A 74 7.57 17.64 -4.91
CA THR A 74 7.29 18.45 -3.73
C THR A 74 7.88 19.83 -4.01
N ASP A 75 7.06 20.72 -4.58
CA ASP A 75 7.27 22.14 -4.55
C ASP A 75 6.90 22.57 -3.13
N VAL A 76 7.82 22.27 -2.22
CA VAL A 76 7.83 22.81 -0.86
C VAL A 76 8.47 24.20 -0.95
N PRO A 77 7.71 25.30 -0.79
CA PRO A 77 8.31 26.63 -0.60
C PRO A 77 9.04 26.77 0.74
#